data_AF-A0A852MIC9-F1
#
_entry.id   AF-A0A852MIC9-F1
#
_cell.length_a   1.000
_cell.length_b   1.000
_cell.length_c   1.000
_cell.angle_alpha   90.00
_cell.angle_beta   90.00
_cell.angle_gamma   90.00
#
_symmetry.space_group_name_H-M   'P 1'
#
loop_
_entity.id
_entity.type
_entity.pdbx_description
1 polymer ?
#
loop_
_entity_poly.entity_id
_entity_poly.type
_entity_poly.pdbx_seq_one_letter_code
_entity_poly.pdbx_strand_id
1 'polypeptide(L)'
;LDLADLQKELSKSRSVFPENPSVWVKDLASYLNYKLQAPRSDPTLSQHPHDYPYCLVSKELRNIIRTLLGKASSVLELFFDHCVYTMLQELEKSPGESLHGYRICIQALLLDRPKIATTNLSKYLEVLRSQQNRPAKCLTVLWALGQAGTADLHEGLKVWLGVMLPVLGIKSLSPYAVSYLERLLMVHPNLTKGFGMIGPKDFFPLLDFAFMPNNSLPPSLQEQLRRLYPRLKVLAFGAKPEATLHTYFPSFLSRATPSCPSGMKKELLTSLSQCLSLDPLSFSVWRQLYTKHLSQSSLLLNHLLESWDSTSKKVGMS
;
A
#
# COMPACT_ATOMS: atom_id res chain seq x y z
N LEU A 1 24.67 -18.18 -13.14
CA LEU A 1 24.86 -16.92 -13.88
C LEU A 1 26.36 -16.63 -13.91
N ASP A 2 26.94 -16.44 -15.09
CA ASP A 2 28.33 -15.99 -15.21
C ASP A 2 28.36 -14.44 -15.22
N LEU A 3 29.06 -13.84 -14.27
CA LEU A 3 29.13 -12.39 -14.12
C LEU A 3 30.13 -11.74 -15.08
N ALA A 4 31.15 -12.47 -15.54
CA ALA A 4 32.10 -11.98 -16.52
C ALA A 4 31.42 -11.84 -17.89
N ASP A 5 30.62 -12.84 -18.27
CA ASP A 5 29.80 -12.78 -19.49
C ASP A 5 28.79 -11.63 -19.44
N LEU A 6 28.11 -11.43 -18.30
CA LEU A 6 27.21 -10.29 -18.12
C LEU A 6 27.94 -8.96 -18.32
N GLN A 7 29.11 -8.78 -17.70
CA GLN A 7 29.88 -7.55 -17.85
C GLN A 7 30.35 -7.33 -19.29
N LYS A 8 30.73 -8.40 -20.00
CA LYS A 8 31.09 -8.34 -21.41
C LYS A 8 29.91 -7.87 -22.26
N GLU A 9 28.72 -8.44 -22.05
CA GLU A 9 27.51 -8.05 -22.79
C GLU A 9 27.11 -6.59 -22.51
N LEU A 10 27.13 -6.18 -21.23
CA LEU A 10 26.84 -4.78 -20.87
C LEU A 10 27.89 -3.79 -21.41
N SER A 11 29.14 -4.22 -21.54
CA SER A 11 30.20 -3.38 -22.12
C SER A 11 30.02 -3.23 -23.63
N LYS A 12 29.63 -4.32 -24.31
CA LYS A 12 29.26 -4.30 -25.73
C LYS A 12 28.03 -3.42 -25.99
N SER A 13 26.97 -3.56 -25.19
CA SER A 13 25.77 -2.72 -25.31
C SER A 13 26.11 -1.23 -25.18
N ARG A 14 26.97 -0.87 -24.21
CA ARG A 14 27.45 0.50 -24.04
C ARG A 14 28.35 1.00 -25.16
N SER A 15 29.21 0.15 -25.72
CA SER A 15 30.07 0.56 -26.84
C SER A 15 29.28 0.77 -28.14
N VAL A 16 28.24 -0.05 -28.37
CA VAL A 16 27.38 0.06 -29.56
C VAL A 16 26.39 1.22 -29.43
N PHE A 17 25.90 1.47 -28.21
CA PHE A 17 24.87 2.49 -27.94
C PHE A 17 25.29 3.48 -26.84
N PRO A 18 26.39 4.24 -26.99
CA PRO A 18 26.97 5.07 -25.92
C PRO A 18 26.06 6.22 -25.43
N GLU A 19 25.13 6.68 -26.26
CA GLU A 19 24.20 7.77 -25.94
C GLU A 19 22.78 7.28 -25.65
N ASN A 20 22.57 5.96 -25.51
CA ASN A 20 21.25 5.39 -25.28
C ASN A 20 21.21 4.51 -24.01
N PRO A 21 21.15 5.15 -22.83
CA PRO A 21 21.08 4.43 -21.56
C PRO A 21 19.86 3.53 -21.43
N SER A 22 18.79 3.76 -22.21
CA SER A 22 17.60 2.91 -22.22
C SER A 22 17.92 1.51 -22.73
N VAL A 23 18.79 1.39 -23.73
CA VAL A 23 19.20 0.08 -24.26
C VAL A 23 19.96 -0.71 -23.21
N TRP A 24 20.88 -0.08 -22.47
CA TRP A 24 21.72 -0.78 -21.50
C TRP A 24 20.92 -1.46 -20.39
N VAL A 25 19.94 -0.76 -19.83
CA VAL A 25 19.12 -1.29 -18.74
C VAL A 25 18.13 -2.34 -19.23
N LYS A 26 17.63 -2.22 -20.47
CA LYS A 26 16.79 -3.23 -21.12
C LYS A 26 17.56 -4.50 -21.43
N ASP A 27 18.79 -4.38 -21.92
CA ASP A 27 19.69 -5.50 -22.17
C ASP A 27 20.05 -6.20 -20.87
N LEU A 28 20.32 -5.44 -19.79
CA LEU A 28 20.51 -6.01 -18.45
C LEU A 28 19.30 -6.85 -18.03
N ALA A 29 18.08 -6.29 -18.07
CA ALA A 29 16.88 -7.00 -17.65
C ALA A 29 16.63 -8.25 -18.49
N SER A 30 16.76 -8.14 -19.81
CA SER A 30 16.57 -9.25 -20.75
C SER A 30 17.62 -10.34 -20.55
N TYR A 31 18.89 -9.98 -20.39
CA TYR A 31 19.97 -10.93 -20.13
C TYR A 31 19.76 -11.67 -18.81
N LEU A 32 19.45 -10.93 -17.73
CA LEU A 32 19.15 -11.54 -16.44
C LEU A 32 17.95 -12.48 -16.55
N ASN A 33 16.90 -12.07 -17.27
CA ASN A 33 15.71 -12.89 -17.44
C ASN A 33 16.01 -14.18 -18.22
N TYR A 34 16.82 -14.07 -19.27
CA TYR A 34 17.26 -15.21 -20.07
C TYR A 34 18.13 -16.18 -19.28
N LYS A 35 19.09 -15.68 -18.49
CA LYS A 35 20.04 -16.52 -17.74
C LYS A 35 19.50 -17.02 -16.40
N LEU A 36 18.56 -16.32 -15.77
CA LEU A 36 17.94 -16.69 -14.50
C LEU A 36 16.60 -17.37 -14.77
N GLN A 37 16.66 -18.51 -15.46
CA GLN A 37 15.51 -19.39 -15.59
C GLN A 37 15.22 -20.04 -14.25
N ALA A 38 13.96 -20.00 -13.84
CA ALA A 38 13.47 -20.64 -12.63
C ALA A 38 12.03 -21.12 -12.88
N PRO A 39 11.55 -22.11 -12.12
CA PRO A 39 10.17 -22.58 -12.24
C PRO A 39 9.17 -21.42 -12.13
N ARG A 40 8.03 -21.58 -12.79
CA ARG A 40 6.95 -20.59 -12.72
C ARG A 40 6.52 -20.39 -11.28
N SER A 41 6.63 -19.16 -10.81
CA SER A 41 6.13 -18.74 -9.50
C SER A 41 4.80 -17.99 -9.63
N ASP A 42 4.06 -17.88 -8.53
CA ASP A 42 2.86 -17.05 -8.49
C ASP A 42 3.20 -15.58 -8.79
N PRO A 43 2.26 -14.78 -9.35
CA PRO A 43 2.52 -13.39 -9.72
C PRO A 43 3.05 -12.50 -8.60
N THR A 44 2.74 -12.85 -7.35
CA THR A 44 3.05 -12.07 -6.15
C THR A 44 4.24 -12.61 -5.35
N LEU A 45 4.73 -13.81 -5.71
CA LEU A 45 5.78 -14.53 -4.99
C LEU A 45 5.43 -14.72 -3.51
N SER A 46 4.14 -14.95 -3.22
CA SER A 46 3.61 -14.97 -1.84
C SER A 46 4.19 -16.07 -0.96
N GLN A 47 4.70 -17.15 -1.57
CA GLN A 47 5.35 -18.26 -0.87
C GLN A 47 6.81 -17.98 -0.51
N HIS A 48 7.37 -16.85 -0.97
CA HIS A 48 8.76 -16.48 -0.74
C HIS A 48 8.90 -15.32 0.25
N PRO A 49 10.12 -15.07 0.78
CA PRO A 49 10.42 -13.86 1.52
C PRO A 49 10.07 -12.59 0.74
N HIS A 50 9.76 -11.51 1.45
CA HIS A 50 9.29 -10.26 0.84
C HIS A 50 10.28 -9.58 -0.10
N ASP A 51 11.57 -9.85 0.07
CA ASP A 51 12.68 -9.32 -0.71
C ASP A 51 13.15 -10.31 -1.81
N TYR A 52 12.47 -11.44 -1.98
CA TYR A 52 12.68 -12.35 -3.11
C TYR A 52 12.20 -11.73 -4.44
N PRO A 53 12.88 -11.97 -5.58
CA PRO A 53 14.13 -12.73 -5.72
C PRO A 53 15.41 -11.95 -5.43
N TYR A 54 15.33 -10.63 -5.24
CA TYR A 54 16.52 -9.80 -5.07
C TYR A 54 17.41 -10.22 -3.89
N CYS A 55 16.84 -10.83 -2.85
CA CYS A 55 17.57 -11.39 -1.72
C CYS A 55 18.64 -12.42 -2.11
N LEU A 56 18.40 -13.19 -3.18
CA LEU A 56 19.33 -14.21 -3.67
C LEU A 56 20.47 -13.65 -4.55
N VAL A 57 20.40 -12.37 -4.91
CA VAL A 57 21.38 -11.72 -5.77
C VAL A 57 22.68 -11.48 -4.99
N SER A 58 23.80 -11.99 -5.51
CA SER A 58 25.12 -11.81 -4.88
C SER A 58 25.52 -10.33 -4.80
N LYS A 59 26.44 -10.01 -3.88
CA LYS A 59 26.91 -8.62 -3.67
C LYS A 59 27.50 -8.03 -4.96
N GLU A 60 28.24 -8.84 -5.71
CA GLU A 60 28.88 -8.47 -6.96
C GLU A 60 27.84 -8.11 -8.03
N LEU A 61 26.80 -8.93 -8.18
CA LEU A 61 25.71 -8.65 -9.12
C LEU A 61 24.91 -7.41 -8.71
N ARG A 62 24.63 -7.23 -7.40
CA ARG A 62 23.97 -6.01 -6.90
C ARG A 62 24.77 -4.77 -7.26
N ASN A 63 26.10 -4.82 -7.15
CA ASN A 63 26.99 -3.72 -7.51
C ASN A 63 26.95 -3.43 -9.01
N ILE A 64 26.95 -4.46 -9.87
CA ILE A 64 26.82 -4.29 -11.33
C ILE A 64 25.50 -3.60 -11.67
N ILE A 65 24.37 -4.10 -11.14
CA ILE A 65 23.04 -3.54 -11.37
C ILE A 65 22.98 -2.09 -10.90
N ARG A 66 23.37 -1.81 -9.66
CA ARG A 66 23.35 -0.46 -9.08
C ARG A 66 24.20 0.52 -9.89
N THR A 67 25.40 0.10 -10.30
CA THR A 67 26.29 0.94 -11.10
C THR A 67 25.66 1.29 -12.45
N LEU A 68 25.03 0.32 -13.11
CA LEU A 68 24.37 0.56 -14.39
C LEU A 68 23.15 1.47 -14.24
N LEU A 69 22.29 1.22 -13.25
CA LEU A 69 21.12 2.06 -12.98
C LEU A 69 21.52 3.50 -12.63
N GLY A 70 22.61 3.69 -11.88
CA GLY A 70 23.16 5.01 -11.57
C GLY A 70 23.59 5.78 -12.82
N LYS A 71 24.19 5.09 -13.81
CA LYS A 71 24.58 5.70 -15.10
C LYS A 71 23.39 5.97 -16.03
N ALA A 72 22.27 5.29 -15.82
CA ALA A 72 21.06 5.39 -16.63
C ALA A 72 19.95 6.21 -15.94
N SER A 73 20.31 7.12 -15.02
CA SER A 73 19.35 7.78 -14.12
C SER A 73 18.22 8.53 -14.83
N SER A 74 18.47 9.05 -16.04
CA SER A 74 17.50 9.82 -16.84
C SER A 74 16.39 8.97 -17.47
N VAL A 75 16.56 7.65 -17.56
CA VAL A 75 15.61 6.75 -18.24
C VAL A 75 14.93 5.75 -17.31
N LEU A 76 15.14 5.86 -15.99
CA LEU A 76 14.71 4.85 -15.04
C LEU A 76 13.18 4.72 -14.90
N GLU A 77 12.43 5.81 -15.07
CA GLU A 77 10.95 5.74 -15.08
C GLU A 77 10.45 4.93 -16.29
N LEU A 78 10.97 5.22 -17.48
CA LEU A 78 10.65 4.48 -18.69
C LEU A 78 11.13 3.02 -18.62
N PHE A 79 12.24 2.76 -17.92
CA PHE A 79 12.73 1.41 -17.70
C PHE A 79 11.85 0.62 -16.73
N PHE A 80 11.35 1.25 -15.66
CA PHE A 80 10.37 0.64 -14.77
C PHE A 80 9.10 0.24 -15.55
N ASP A 81 8.55 1.18 -16.32
CA ASP A 81 7.42 0.92 -17.21
C ASP A 81 7.71 -0.27 -18.14
N HIS A 82 8.87 -0.26 -18.81
CA HIS A 82 9.28 -1.35 -19.70
C HIS A 82 9.27 -2.69 -18.97
N CYS A 83 9.89 -2.80 -17.79
CA CYS A 83 9.90 -4.04 -17.03
C CYS A 83 8.49 -4.54 -16.71
N VAL A 84 7.59 -3.65 -16.26
CA VAL A 84 6.21 -4.01 -15.95
C VAL A 84 5.47 -4.48 -17.20
N TYR A 85 5.47 -3.69 -18.28
CA TYR A 85 4.74 -4.03 -19.50
C TYR A 85 5.30 -5.28 -20.19
N THR A 86 6.61 -5.48 -20.18
CA THR A 86 7.21 -6.71 -20.71
C THR A 86 6.78 -7.91 -19.89
N MET A 87 6.80 -7.84 -18.54
CA MET A 87 6.24 -8.92 -17.72
C MET A 87 4.77 -9.21 -18.05
N LEU A 88 3.96 -8.18 -18.32
CA LEU A 88 2.55 -8.36 -18.71
C LEU A 88 2.36 -8.99 -20.10
N GLN A 89 3.28 -8.73 -21.03
CA GLN A 89 3.30 -9.34 -22.36
C GLN A 89 3.77 -10.80 -22.30
N GLU A 90 4.81 -11.08 -21.53
CA GLU A 90 5.35 -12.45 -21.38
C GLU A 90 4.34 -13.40 -20.73
N LEU A 91 3.46 -12.88 -19.85
CA LEU A 91 2.34 -13.65 -19.31
C LEU A 91 1.34 -14.15 -20.37
N GLU A 92 1.36 -13.62 -21.61
CA GLU A 92 0.47 -14.03 -22.71
C GLU A 92 1.08 -15.08 -23.64
N LYS A 93 2.41 -15.09 -23.83
CA LYS A 93 3.03 -15.79 -24.97
C LYS A 93 3.17 -17.29 -24.76
N SER A 94 3.65 -17.73 -23.59
CA SER A 94 3.85 -19.15 -23.33
C SER A 94 3.93 -19.44 -21.83
N PRO A 95 3.23 -20.47 -21.33
CA PRO A 95 3.36 -20.88 -19.93
C PRO A 95 4.75 -21.49 -19.69
N GLY A 96 5.64 -20.75 -19.03
CA GLY A 96 6.93 -21.30 -18.57
C GLY A 96 8.11 -20.34 -18.50
N GLU A 97 8.05 -19.16 -19.13
CA GLU A 97 9.19 -18.23 -19.08
C GLU A 97 9.34 -17.54 -17.71
N SER A 98 10.58 -17.50 -17.24
CA SER A 98 10.95 -16.78 -16.01
C SER A 98 10.67 -15.29 -16.18
N LEU A 99 10.26 -14.62 -15.10
CA LEU A 99 10.15 -13.16 -15.01
C LEU A 99 11.19 -12.56 -14.05
N HIS A 100 12.13 -13.39 -13.56
CA HIS A 100 13.00 -13.03 -12.45
C HIS A 100 13.97 -11.90 -12.78
N GLY A 101 14.42 -11.79 -14.04
CA GLY A 101 15.29 -10.69 -14.45
C GLY A 101 14.63 -9.32 -14.28
N TYR A 102 13.40 -9.18 -14.78
CA TYR A 102 12.61 -7.97 -14.62
C TYR A 102 12.28 -7.67 -13.15
N ARG A 103 11.94 -8.71 -12.37
CA ARG A 103 11.66 -8.58 -10.93
C ARG A 103 12.87 -8.08 -10.14
N ILE A 104 14.06 -8.64 -10.41
CA ILE A 104 15.33 -8.21 -9.81
C ILE A 104 15.60 -6.74 -10.15
N CYS A 105 15.42 -6.33 -11.40
CA CYS A 105 15.61 -4.95 -11.83
C CYS A 105 14.63 -3.99 -11.14
N ILE A 106 13.34 -4.35 -11.05
CA ILE A 106 12.33 -3.55 -10.34
C ILE A 106 12.69 -3.40 -8.86
N GLN A 107 13.06 -4.49 -8.18
CA GLN A 107 13.44 -4.45 -6.77
C GLN A 107 14.70 -3.62 -6.54
N ALA A 108 15.74 -3.82 -7.36
CA ALA A 108 16.98 -3.03 -7.28
C ALA A 108 16.72 -1.54 -7.50
N LEU A 109 15.85 -1.20 -8.45
CA LEU A 109 15.48 0.17 -8.78
C LEU A 109 14.72 0.84 -7.64
N LEU A 110 13.65 0.21 -7.15
CA LEU A 110 12.75 0.82 -6.17
C LEU A 110 13.31 0.80 -4.74
N LEU A 111 14.34 -0.01 -4.47
CA LEU A 111 15.08 0.08 -3.21
C LEU A 111 15.86 1.40 -3.07
N ASP A 112 16.31 1.98 -4.19
CA ASP A 112 17.04 3.27 -4.23
C ASP A 112 16.11 4.44 -4.59
N ARG A 113 15.16 4.22 -5.50
CA ARG A 113 14.29 5.27 -6.05
C ARG A 113 12.80 4.87 -6.00
N PRO A 114 12.22 4.71 -4.79
CA PRO A 114 10.85 4.22 -4.62
C PRO A 114 9.79 5.11 -5.30
N LYS A 115 10.04 6.42 -5.39
CA LYS A 115 9.14 7.40 -6.02
C LYS A 115 8.82 7.10 -7.49
N ILE A 116 9.70 6.38 -8.20
CA ILE A 116 9.46 6.00 -9.61
C ILE A 116 8.14 5.21 -9.76
N ALA A 117 7.82 4.34 -8.80
CA ALA A 117 6.60 3.56 -8.83
C ALA A 117 5.33 4.43 -8.70
N THR A 118 5.44 5.62 -8.12
CA THR A 118 4.30 6.48 -7.77
C THR A 118 4.17 7.71 -8.66
N THR A 119 5.12 7.96 -9.57
CA THR A 119 5.07 9.09 -10.51
C THR A 119 3.77 9.09 -11.34
N ASN A 120 3.26 7.91 -11.72
CA ASN A 120 2.06 7.80 -12.56
C ASN A 120 1.13 6.65 -12.14
N LEU A 121 0.58 6.72 -10.92
CA LEU A 121 -0.33 5.69 -10.40
C LEU A 121 -1.64 5.57 -11.21
N SER A 122 -2.14 6.68 -11.78
CA SER A 122 -3.36 6.69 -12.59
C SER A 122 -3.26 5.77 -13.82
N LYS A 123 -2.11 5.80 -14.51
CA LYS A 123 -1.81 4.91 -15.63
C LYS A 123 -1.92 3.44 -15.22
N TYR A 124 -1.35 3.05 -14.09
CA TYR A 124 -1.40 1.66 -13.64
C TYR A 124 -2.80 1.26 -13.15
N LEU A 125 -3.55 2.19 -12.57
CA LEU A 125 -4.94 1.96 -12.19
C LEU A 125 -5.82 1.71 -13.43
N GLU A 126 -5.58 2.41 -14.54
CA GLU A 126 -6.22 2.12 -15.83
C GLU A 126 -5.85 0.73 -16.36
N VAL A 127 -4.58 0.33 -16.26
CA VAL A 127 -4.15 -1.03 -16.59
C VAL A 127 -4.92 -2.05 -15.75
N LEU A 128 -5.04 -1.86 -14.43
CA LEU A 128 -5.79 -2.78 -13.57
C LEU A 128 -7.27 -2.87 -13.97
N ARG A 129 -7.90 -1.75 -14.29
CA ARG A 129 -9.29 -1.71 -14.79
C ARG A 129 -9.42 -2.49 -16.09
N SER A 130 -8.51 -2.30 -17.05
CA SER A 130 -8.53 -3.00 -18.33
C SER A 130 -8.27 -4.51 -18.21
N GLN A 131 -7.55 -4.94 -17.16
CA GLN A 131 -7.13 -6.33 -16.97
C GLN A 131 -7.90 -7.05 -15.84
N GLN A 132 -9.03 -6.52 -15.35
CA GLN A 132 -9.76 -7.10 -14.20
C GLN A 132 -10.08 -8.61 -14.35
N ASN A 133 -10.36 -9.06 -15.58
CA ASN A 133 -10.64 -10.47 -15.89
C ASN A 133 -9.38 -11.35 -15.97
N ARG A 134 -8.19 -10.80 -15.74
CA ARG A 134 -6.89 -11.48 -15.80
C ARG A 134 -6.12 -11.27 -14.48
N PRO A 135 -6.49 -11.97 -13.40
CA PRO A 135 -5.92 -11.75 -12.07
C PRO A 135 -4.39 -11.80 -12.03
N ALA A 136 -3.75 -12.70 -12.78
CA ALA A 136 -2.30 -12.81 -12.80
C ALA A 136 -1.58 -11.54 -13.29
N LYS A 137 -2.17 -10.84 -14.28
CA LYS A 137 -1.65 -9.56 -14.76
C LYS A 137 -1.83 -8.47 -13.72
N CYS A 138 -3.03 -8.37 -13.14
CA CYS A 138 -3.31 -7.41 -12.08
C CYS A 138 -2.37 -7.59 -10.89
N LEU A 139 -2.21 -8.81 -10.40
CA LEU A 139 -1.30 -9.14 -9.30
C LEU A 139 0.16 -8.82 -9.62
N THR A 140 0.58 -8.96 -10.89
CA THR A 140 1.93 -8.56 -11.33
C THR A 140 2.13 -7.05 -11.24
N VAL A 141 1.13 -6.25 -11.64
CA VAL A 141 1.17 -4.79 -11.49
C VAL A 141 1.19 -4.40 -10.01
N LEU A 142 0.31 -4.99 -9.19
CA LEU A 142 0.27 -4.73 -7.75
C LEU A 142 1.61 -5.08 -7.08
N TRP A 143 2.22 -6.20 -7.47
CA TRP A 143 3.53 -6.61 -6.97
C TRP A 143 4.64 -5.64 -7.35
N ALA A 144 4.67 -5.18 -8.60
CA ALA A 144 5.71 -4.29 -9.11
C ALA A 144 5.66 -2.93 -8.38
N LEU A 145 4.47 -2.33 -8.29
CA LEU A 145 4.28 -1.05 -7.60
C LEU A 145 4.53 -1.18 -6.10
N GLY A 146 4.11 -2.30 -5.50
CA GLY A 146 4.30 -2.56 -4.07
C GLY A 146 5.77 -2.53 -3.63
N GLN A 147 6.73 -2.78 -4.53
CA GLN A 147 8.15 -2.75 -4.14
C GLN A 147 8.60 -1.37 -3.61
N ALA A 148 7.91 -0.28 -3.95
CA ALA A 148 8.21 1.04 -3.38
C ALA A 148 8.06 1.08 -1.85
N GLY A 149 7.11 0.32 -1.31
CA GLY A 149 6.88 0.21 0.13
C GLY A 149 7.98 -0.50 0.91
N THR A 150 8.89 -1.20 0.23
CA THR A 150 10.00 -1.90 0.90
C THR A 150 10.99 -0.92 1.52
N ALA A 151 11.33 0.16 0.80
CA ALA A 151 12.28 1.17 1.26
C ALA A 151 11.62 2.38 1.92
N ASP A 152 10.38 2.71 1.51
CA ASP A 152 9.75 3.98 1.87
C ASP A 152 8.26 3.80 2.22
N LEU A 153 7.92 4.07 3.49
CA LEU A 153 6.54 4.02 3.98
C LEU A 153 5.60 4.94 3.20
N HIS A 154 6.04 6.16 2.89
CA HIS A 154 5.22 7.17 2.25
C HIS A 154 4.87 6.76 0.82
N GLU A 155 5.86 6.32 0.05
CA GLU A 155 5.61 5.80 -1.30
C GLU A 155 4.79 4.50 -1.25
N GLY A 156 5.04 3.62 -0.28
CA GLY A 156 4.24 2.42 -0.06
C GLY A 156 2.77 2.70 0.25
N LEU A 157 2.47 3.73 1.05
CA LEU A 157 1.12 4.18 1.36
C LEU A 157 0.43 4.82 0.15
N LYS A 158 1.17 5.58 -0.68
CA LYS A 158 0.60 6.10 -1.94
C LYS A 158 0.15 4.99 -2.87
N VAL A 159 0.98 3.94 -3.03
CA VAL A 159 0.60 2.77 -3.82
C VAL A 159 -0.63 2.11 -3.21
N TRP A 160 -0.65 1.91 -1.90
CA TRP A 160 -1.77 1.25 -1.25
C TRP A 160 -3.08 2.03 -1.43
N LEU A 161 -3.09 3.32 -1.08
CA LEU A 161 -4.27 4.19 -1.20
C LEU A 161 -4.71 4.40 -2.65
N GLY A 162 -3.75 4.65 -3.54
CA GLY A 162 -4.03 4.99 -4.93
C GLY A 162 -4.36 3.80 -5.82
N VAL A 163 -3.93 2.58 -5.46
CA VAL A 163 -4.02 1.41 -6.36
C VAL A 163 -4.63 0.19 -5.67
N MET A 164 -4.27 -0.11 -4.43
CA MET A 164 -4.72 -1.35 -3.75
C MET A 164 -6.08 -1.20 -3.04
N LEU A 165 -6.34 -0.05 -2.41
CA LEU A 165 -7.63 0.25 -1.78
C LEU A 165 -8.79 0.20 -2.79
N PRO A 166 -8.70 0.76 -4.02
CA PRO A 166 -9.75 0.66 -5.02
C PRO A 166 -10.09 -0.78 -5.46
N VAL A 167 -9.14 -1.72 -5.34
CA VAL A 167 -9.35 -3.13 -5.73
C VAL A 167 -9.67 -4.04 -4.54
N LEU A 168 -9.84 -3.47 -3.35
CA LEU A 168 -10.12 -4.24 -2.12
C LEU A 168 -11.43 -5.03 -2.21
N GLY A 169 -12.38 -4.58 -3.04
CA GLY A 169 -13.61 -5.31 -3.32
C GLY A 169 -13.52 -6.40 -4.39
N ILE A 170 -12.35 -6.59 -5.00
CA ILE A 170 -12.13 -7.61 -6.05
C ILE A 170 -11.53 -8.85 -5.40
N LYS A 171 -12.32 -9.92 -5.28
CA LYS A 171 -11.96 -11.15 -4.54
C LYS A 171 -10.62 -11.77 -4.94
N SER A 172 -10.23 -11.67 -6.22
CA SER A 172 -8.97 -12.22 -6.74
C SER A 172 -7.74 -11.36 -6.41
N LEU A 173 -7.93 -10.10 -5.99
CA LEU A 173 -6.86 -9.13 -5.71
C LEU A 173 -6.79 -8.72 -4.24
N SER A 174 -7.92 -8.75 -3.53
CA SER A 174 -8.02 -8.34 -2.14
C SER A 174 -7.09 -9.07 -1.17
N PRO A 175 -6.78 -10.39 -1.32
CA PRO A 175 -5.80 -11.04 -0.44
C PRO A 175 -4.42 -10.39 -0.52
N TYR A 176 -3.99 -9.99 -1.72
CA TYR A 176 -2.71 -9.33 -1.91
C TYR A 176 -2.72 -7.91 -1.34
N ALA A 177 -3.79 -7.14 -1.59
CA ALA A 177 -3.93 -5.77 -1.08
C ALA A 177 -3.86 -5.69 0.46
N VAL A 178 -4.49 -6.63 1.17
CA VAL A 178 -4.46 -6.69 2.64
C VAL A 178 -3.09 -7.18 3.14
N SER A 179 -2.54 -8.24 2.54
CA SER A 179 -1.23 -8.79 2.93
C SER A 179 -0.09 -7.79 2.69
N TYR A 180 -0.18 -7.00 1.63
CA TYR A 180 0.76 -5.92 1.36
C TYR A 180 0.70 -4.86 2.47
N LEU A 181 -0.49 -4.43 2.88
CA LEU A 181 -0.64 -3.43 3.93
C LEU A 181 -0.06 -3.93 5.26
N GLU A 182 -0.36 -5.17 5.64
CA GLU A 182 0.22 -5.79 6.83
C GLU A 182 1.75 -5.75 6.80
N ARG A 183 2.34 -6.17 5.68
CA ARG A 183 3.79 -6.15 5.47
C ARG A 183 4.36 -4.74 5.53
N LEU A 184 3.73 -3.78 4.85
CA LEU A 184 4.16 -2.38 4.84
C LEU A 184 4.24 -1.83 6.26
N LEU A 185 3.19 -2.06 7.05
CA LEU A 185 3.14 -1.64 8.44
C LEU A 185 4.17 -2.41 9.29
N MET A 186 4.41 -3.69 9.03
CA MET A 186 5.41 -4.49 9.75
C MET A 186 6.85 -3.99 9.50
N VAL A 187 7.20 -3.73 8.24
CA VAL A 187 8.54 -3.24 7.84
C VAL A 187 8.79 -1.82 8.35
N HIS A 188 7.73 -1.00 8.45
CA HIS A 188 7.80 0.38 8.94
C HIS A 188 7.07 0.53 10.28
N PRO A 189 7.70 0.16 11.42
CA PRO A 189 7.09 0.33 12.73
C PRO A 189 6.87 1.81 13.08
N ASN A 190 7.77 2.69 12.63
CA ASN A 190 7.64 4.13 12.80
C ASN A 190 6.74 4.73 11.71
N LEU A 191 5.53 5.12 12.10
CA LEU A 191 4.49 5.59 11.18
C LEU A 191 4.57 7.09 10.86
N THR A 192 5.49 7.84 11.47
CA THR A 192 5.54 9.31 11.36
C THR A 192 5.66 9.80 9.91
N LYS A 193 6.41 9.07 9.06
CA LYS A 193 6.56 9.38 7.63
C LYS A 193 5.25 9.24 6.83
N GLY A 194 4.25 8.54 7.36
CA GLY A 194 2.93 8.37 6.75
C GLY A 194 1.86 9.31 7.29
N PHE A 195 2.18 10.18 8.25
CA PHE A 195 1.20 11.10 8.84
C PHE A 195 0.68 12.10 7.80
N GLY A 196 -0.64 12.34 7.84
CA GLY A 196 -1.32 13.24 6.89
C GLY A 196 -1.62 12.61 5.52
N MET A 197 -1.20 11.37 5.29
CA MET A 197 -1.49 10.67 4.02
C MET A 197 -2.90 10.12 3.95
N ILE A 198 -3.48 9.72 5.08
CA ILE A 198 -4.83 9.12 5.15
C ILE A 198 -5.81 10.18 5.65
N GLY A 199 -6.41 10.91 4.71
CA GLY A 199 -7.48 11.86 5.05
C GLY A 199 -8.81 11.17 5.34
N PRO A 200 -9.83 11.90 5.82
CA PRO A 200 -11.18 11.36 6.04
C PRO A 200 -11.73 10.58 4.83
N LYS A 201 -11.53 11.11 3.62
CA LYS A 201 -12.00 10.49 2.36
C LYS A 201 -11.50 9.05 2.15
N ASP A 202 -10.30 8.74 2.63
CA ASP A 202 -9.66 7.43 2.47
C ASP A 202 -9.85 6.57 3.73
N PHE A 203 -9.91 7.21 4.90
CA PHE A 203 -10.07 6.55 6.19
C PHE A 203 -11.45 5.91 6.40
N PHE A 204 -12.53 6.55 5.95
CA PHE A 204 -13.87 6.03 6.17
C PHE A 204 -14.22 4.80 5.31
N PRO A 205 -13.85 4.71 4.02
CA PRO A 205 -13.94 3.46 3.28
C PRO A 205 -13.22 2.31 3.98
N LEU A 206 -12.05 2.58 4.58
CA LEU A 206 -11.28 1.64 5.39
C LEU A 206 -12.05 1.13 6.62
N LEU A 207 -12.66 2.05 7.38
CA LEU A 207 -13.55 1.72 8.50
C LEU A 207 -14.71 0.83 8.01
N ASP A 208 -15.36 1.21 6.91
CA ASP A 208 -16.51 0.50 6.37
C ASP A 208 -16.10 -0.93 5.95
N PHE A 209 -14.96 -1.10 5.28
CA PHE A 209 -14.41 -2.44 4.97
C PHE A 209 -14.07 -3.27 6.21
N ALA A 210 -13.53 -2.65 7.26
CA ALA A 210 -13.12 -3.34 8.48
C ALA A 210 -14.30 -3.77 9.37
N PHE A 211 -15.41 -3.03 9.38
CA PHE A 211 -16.46 -3.22 10.38
C PHE A 211 -17.87 -3.48 9.84
N MET A 212 -18.18 -3.11 8.58
CA MET A 212 -19.50 -3.40 8.02
C MET A 212 -19.61 -4.86 7.55
N PRO A 213 -20.67 -5.60 7.94
CA PRO A 213 -20.90 -6.94 7.45
C PRO A 213 -21.29 -6.92 5.96
N ASN A 214 -21.20 -8.09 5.31
CA ASN A 214 -21.67 -8.31 3.94
C ASN A 214 -21.04 -7.38 2.88
N ASN A 215 -19.85 -6.85 3.16
CA ASN A 215 -19.07 -6.16 2.13
C ASN A 215 -18.38 -7.19 1.22
N SER A 216 -17.63 -6.70 0.24
CA SER A 216 -16.96 -7.54 -0.76
C SER A 216 -15.72 -8.28 -0.25
N LEU A 217 -15.25 -8.01 0.97
CA LEU A 217 -14.15 -8.75 1.59
C LEU A 217 -14.63 -10.07 2.19
N PRO A 218 -13.89 -11.18 1.97
CA PRO A 218 -14.04 -12.41 2.74
C PRO A 218 -13.88 -12.15 4.25
N PRO A 219 -14.63 -12.87 5.13
CA PRO A 219 -14.56 -12.66 6.58
C PRO A 219 -13.14 -12.74 7.18
N SER A 220 -12.30 -13.64 6.66
CA SER A 220 -10.91 -13.79 7.10
C SER A 220 -10.07 -12.54 6.80
N LEU A 221 -10.20 -11.96 5.61
CA LEU A 221 -9.50 -10.73 5.23
C LEU A 221 -10.06 -9.51 5.95
N GLN A 222 -11.37 -9.48 6.21
CA GLN A 222 -11.98 -8.43 7.01
C GLN A 222 -11.42 -8.43 8.44
N GLU A 223 -11.28 -9.61 9.06
CA GLU A 223 -10.67 -9.75 10.38
C GLU A 223 -9.19 -9.31 10.38
N GLN A 224 -8.43 -9.68 9.35
CA GLN A 224 -7.05 -9.21 9.18
C GLN A 224 -6.98 -7.68 9.07
N LEU A 225 -7.84 -7.06 8.23
CA LEU A 225 -7.91 -5.61 8.10
C LEU A 225 -8.29 -4.93 9.43
N ARG A 226 -9.20 -5.52 10.20
CA ARG A 226 -9.59 -5.03 11.52
C ARG A 226 -8.42 -5.03 12.52
N ARG A 227 -7.50 -5.99 12.43
CA ARG A 227 -6.27 -6.00 13.24
C ARG A 227 -5.28 -4.91 12.84
N LEU A 228 -5.25 -4.54 11.55
CA LEU A 228 -4.41 -3.45 11.04
C LEU A 228 -5.01 -2.06 11.33
N TYR A 229 -6.33 -1.99 11.49
CA TYR A 229 -7.09 -0.74 11.63
C TYR A 229 -6.55 0.23 12.70
N PRO A 230 -6.14 -0.18 13.92
CA PRO A 230 -5.58 0.75 14.90
C PRO A 230 -4.36 1.52 14.38
N ARG A 231 -3.51 0.88 13.58
CA ARG A 231 -2.34 1.53 12.98
C ARG A 231 -2.73 2.47 11.84
N LEU A 232 -3.76 2.13 11.08
CA LEU A 232 -4.36 3.02 10.07
C LEU A 232 -4.98 4.26 10.70
N LYS A 233 -5.61 4.12 11.87
CA LYS A 233 -6.16 5.24 12.64
C LYS A 233 -5.06 6.18 13.13
N VAL A 234 -3.93 5.65 13.60
CA VAL A 234 -2.75 6.45 13.94
C VAL A 234 -2.23 7.24 12.73
N LEU A 235 -2.12 6.60 11.56
CA LEU A 235 -1.71 7.27 10.32
C LEU A 235 -2.69 8.39 9.91
N ALA A 236 -3.99 8.14 10.05
CA ALA A 236 -5.03 9.11 9.70
C ALA A 236 -5.03 10.31 10.64
N PHE A 237 -4.94 10.08 11.95
CA PHE A 237 -4.94 11.15 12.95
C PHE A 237 -3.65 11.98 12.89
N GLY A 238 -2.55 11.34 12.49
CA GLY A 238 -1.29 12.00 12.19
C GLY A 238 -0.61 12.60 13.43
N ALA A 239 0.19 13.63 13.20
CA ALA A 239 1.05 14.22 14.22
C ALA A 239 0.31 15.10 15.24
N LYS A 240 -0.86 15.65 14.87
CA LYS A 240 -1.57 16.68 15.63
C LYS A 240 -3.07 16.38 15.74
N PRO A 241 -3.47 15.24 16.34
CA PRO A 241 -4.89 14.90 16.50
C PRO A 241 -5.70 16.02 17.17
N GLU A 242 -5.10 16.74 18.12
CA GLU A 242 -5.70 17.88 18.82
C GLU A 242 -6.14 19.04 17.90
N ALA A 243 -5.65 19.08 16.66
CA ALA A 243 -5.98 20.12 15.69
C ALA A 243 -6.68 19.58 14.42
N THR A 244 -6.94 18.28 14.32
CA THR A 244 -7.46 17.66 13.09
C THR A 244 -8.66 16.76 13.29
N LEU A 245 -8.91 16.24 14.50
CA LEU A 245 -9.98 15.27 14.75
C LEU A 245 -11.39 15.80 14.48
N HIS A 246 -11.62 17.10 14.65
CA HIS A 246 -12.89 17.74 14.29
C HIS A 246 -13.27 17.53 12.81
N THR A 247 -12.30 17.30 11.91
CA THR A 247 -12.55 17.01 10.49
C THR A 247 -13.08 15.58 10.26
N TYR A 248 -12.80 14.65 11.16
CA TYR A 248 -13.30 13.27 11.11
C TYR A 248 -14.66 13.14 11.81
N PHE A 249 -14.93 14.00 12.80
CA PHE A 249 -16.14 13.96 13.63
C PHE A 249 -17.45 13.82 12.83
N PRO A 250 -17.74 14.61 11.77
CA PRO A 250 -19.00 14.52 11.05
C PRO A 250 -19.25 13.13 10.45
N SER A 251 -18.19 12.51 9.92
CA SER A 251 -18.27 11.23 9.23
C SER A 251 -18.31 10.04 10.19
N PHE A 252 -17.75 10.17 11.40
CA PHE A 252 -18.00 9.23 12.49
C PHE A 252 -19.45 9.33 12.98
N LEU A 253 -19.94 10.56 13.22
CA LEU A 253 -21.28 10.78 13.77
C LEU A 253 -22.35 10.28 12.80
N SER A 254 -22.24 10.58 11.51
CA SER A 254 -23.23 10.15 10.51
C SER A 254 -23.35 8.62 10.41
N ARG A 255 -22.26 7.89 10.69
CA ARG A 255 -22.21 6.41 10.67
C ARG A 255 -22.71 5.75 11.96
N ALA A 256 -22.79 6.48 13.08
CA ALA A 256 -23.15 5.93 14.39
C ALA A 256 -24.67 5.70 14.53
N THR A 257 -25.27 5.01 13.57
CA THR A 257 -26.72 4.77 13.54
C THR A 257 -27.15 3.72 14.58
N PRO A 258 -28.42 3.69 15.01
CA PRO A 258 -28.91 2.65 15.92
C PRO A 258 -28.71 1.22 15.40
N SER A 259 -28.81 1.03 14.09
CA SER A 259 -28.66 -0.26 13.40
C SER A 259 -27.22 -0.66 13.08
N CYS A 260 -26.22 0.19 13.37
CA CYS A 260 -24.84 -0.17 13.06
C CYS A 260 -24.37 -1.39 13.88
N PRO A 261 -23.54 -2.28 13.29
CA PRO A 261 -23.04 -3.48 13.96
C PRO A 261 -22.33 -3.16 15.27
N SER A 262 -22.41 -4.04 16.26
CA SER A 262 -21.87 -3.80 17.61
C SER A 262 -20.38 -3.39 17.61
N GLY A 263 -19.55 -4.10 16.83
CA GLY A 263 -18.12 -3.78 16.68
C GLY A 263 -17.89 -2.39 16.07
N MET A 264 -18.66 -2.03 15.04
CA MET A 264 -18.60 -0.70 14.43
C MET A 264 -19.07 0.38 15.39
N LYS A 265 -20.20 0.16 16.08
CA LYS A 265 -20.76 1.09 17.06
C LYS A 265 -19.74 1.43 18.14
N LYS A 266 -19.07 0.41 18.69
CA LYS A 266 -18.01 0.58 19.68
C LYS A 266 -16.87 1.45 19.15
N GLU A 267 -16.36 1.16 17.95
CA GLU A 267 -15.27 1.94 17.35
C GLU A 267 -15.66 3.39 17.07
N LEU A 268 -16.87 3.61 16.54
CA LEU A 268 -17.41 4.94 16.23
C LEU A 268 -17.54 5.79 17.50
N LEU A 269 -18.17 5.25 18.55
CA LEU A 269 -18.40 5.98 19.80
C LEU A 269 -17.09 6.27 20.54
N THR A 270 -16.15 5.32 20.55
CA THR A 270 -14.81 5.53 21.10
C THR A 270 -14.08 6.65 20.34
N SER A 271 -14.17 6.66 19.00
CA SER A 271 -13.55 7.69 18.17
C SER A 271 -14.19 9.06 18.35
N LEU A 272 -15.52 9.15 18.45
CA LEU A 272 -16.24 10.38 18.72
C LEU A 272 -15.88 10.97 20.09
N SER A 273 -15.81 10.13 21.12
CA SER A 273 -15.35 10.53 22.46
C SER A 273 -13.92 11.06 22.42
N GLN A 274 -13.02 10.37 21.70
CA GLN A 274 -11.64 10.82 21.51
C GLN A 274 -11.57 12.19 20.80
N CYS A 275 -12.38 12.41 19.76
CA CYS A 275 -12.46 13.71 19.08
C CYS A 275 -12.86 14.83 20.05
N LEU A 276 -13.89 14.62 20.87
CA LEU A 276 -14.35 15.60 21.87
C LEU A 276 -13.34 15.84 22.98
N SER A 277 -12.56 14.82 23.33
CA SER A 277 -11.58 14.91 24.43
C SER A 277 -10.28 15.59 24.02
N LEU A 278 -9.85 15.42 22.76
CA LEU A 278 -8.54 15.88 22.29
C LEU A 278 -8.59 17.17 21.47
N ASP A 279 -9.62 17.34 20.64
CA ASP A 279 -9.72 18.48 19.72
C ASP A 279 -10.84 19.43 20.15
N PRO A 280 -10.49 20.66 20.59
CA PRO A 280 -11.46 21.61 21.13
C PRO A 280 -12.50 22.08 20.09
N LEU A 281 -12.24 21.94 18.80
CA LEU A 281 -13.18 22.30 17.74
C LEU A 281 -14.26 21.24 17.54
N SER A 282 -14.03 19.99 17.97
CA SER A 282 -14.98 18.88 17.79
C SER A 282 -16.33 19.15 18.43
N PHE A 283 -16.36 19.79 19.60
CA PHE A 283 -17.62 20.14 20.27
C PHE A 283 -18.42 21.17 19.45
N SER A 284 -17.75 22.17 18.88
CA SER A 284 -18.40 23.17 18.02
C SER A 284 -19.01 22.51 16.78
N VAL A 285 -18.26 21.60 16.14
CA VAL A 285 -18.75 20.80 15.00
C VAL A 285 -19.95 19.94 15.41
N TRP A 286 -19.88 19.27 16.56
CA TRP A 286 -21.01 18.48 17.06
C TRP A 286 -22.26 19.32 17.26
N ARG A 287 -22.13 20.50 17.88
CA ARG A 287 -23.27 21.40 18.12
C ARG A 287 -23.97 21.83 16.82
N GLN A 288 -23.20 22.07 15.75
CA GLN A 288 -23.76 22.41 14.43
C GLN A 288 -24.51 21.22 13.78
N LEU A 289 -24.12 19.99 14.11
CA LEU A 289 -24.68 18.76 13.57
C LEU A 289 -25.80 18.17 14.43
N TYR A 290 -25.91 18.58 15.69
CA TYR A 290 -26.76 17.96 16.72
C TYR A 290 -28.20 17.75 16.27
N THR A 291 -28.86 18.82 15.78
CA THR A 291 -30.27 18.77 15.36
C THR A 291 -30.51 17.89 14.14
N LYS A 292 -29.48 17.67 13.30
CA LYS A 292 -29.54 16.79 12.12
C LYS A 292 -29.24 15.33 12.45
N HIS A 293 -28.62 15.06 13.60
CA HIS A 293 -28.14 13.75 14.01
C HIS A 293 -28.56 13.41 15.45
N LEU A 294 -29.85 13.63 15.79
CA LEU A 294 -30.36 13.43 17.15
C LEU A 294 -30.21 11.99 17.63
N SER A 295 -30.51 10.99 16.78
CA SER A 295 -30.41 9.58 17.17
C SER A 295 -28.95 9.16 17.41
N GLN A 296 -28.02 9.61 16.56
CA GLN A 296 -26.59 9.34 16.74
C GLN A 296 -26.02 10.11 17.94
N SER A 297 -26.47 11.35 18.16
CA SER A 297 -26.07 12.17 19.30
C SER A 297 -26.57 11.57 20.62
N SER A 298 -27.77 11.01 20.65
CA SER A 298 -28.29 10.28 21.83
C SER A 298 -27.40 9.07 22.17
N LEU A 299 -26.95 8.30 21.17
CA LEU A 299 -26.02 7.19 21.40
C LEU A 299 -24.67 7.68 21.95
N LEU A 300 -24.14 8.78 21.41
CA LEU A 300 -22.90 9.38 21.89
C LEU A 300 -23.04 9.89 23.33
N LEU A 301 -24.13 10.57 23.66
CA LEU A 301 -24.41 11.06 25.02
C LEU A 301 -24.50 9.91 26.02
N ASN A 302 -25.23 8.84 25.69
CA ASN A 302 -25.33 7.66 26.55
C ASN A 302 -23.95 7.02 26.77
N HIS A 303 -23.15 6.89 25.72
CA HIS A 303 -21.77 6.38 25.82
C HIS A 303 -20.87 7.25 26.70
N LEU A 304 -20.97 8.58 26.58
CA LEU A 304 -20.23 9.51 27.42
C LEU A 304 -20.65 9.41 28.89
N LEU A 305 -21.95 9.29 29.17
CA LEU A 305 -22.46 9.09 30.54
C LEU A 305 -21.95 7.78 31.16
N GLU A 306 -22.03 6.67 30.43
CA GLU A 306 -21.54 5.36 30.88
C GLU A 306 -20.03 5.34 31.13
N SER A 307 -19.26 6.05 30.29
CA SER A 307 -17.81 6.13 30.43
C SER A 307 -17.36 7.16 31.48
N TRP A 308 -18.18 8.17 31.78
CA TRP A 308 -17.89 9.21 32.77
C TRP A 308 -17.65 8.63 34.17
N ASP A 309 -18.50 7.69 34.62
CA ASP A 309 -18.39 7.06 35.94
C ASP A 309 -17.09 6.25 36.12
N SER A 310 -16.56 5.70 35.03
CA SER A 310 -15.28 4.97 35.04
C SER A 310 -14.05 5.89 35.04
N THR A 311 -14.21 7.13 34.56
CA THR A 311 -13.12 8.10 34.40
C THR A 311 -13.02 9.03 35.61
N SER A 312 -14.17 9.43 36.18
CA SER A 312 -14.28 10.19 37.43
C SER A 312 -13.61 9.47 38.61
N LYS A 313 -13.72 8.13 38.68
CA LYS A 313 -13.02 7.31 39.70
C LYS A 313 -11.49 7.30 39.57
N LYS A 314 -10.93 7.58 38.39
CA LYS A 314 -9.48 7.70 38.18
C LYS A 314 -8.93 9.09 38.50
N VAL A 315 -9.77 10.13 38.44
CA VAL A 315 -9.40 11.51 38.79
C VAL A 315 -9.59 11.78 40.29
N GLY A 316 -10.45 11.02 40.98
CA GLY A 316 -10.61 11.08 42.44
C GLY A 316 -9.55 10.32 43.27
N MET A 317 -8.46 9.84 42.65
CA MET A 317 -7.32 9.18 43.32
C MET A 317 -5.98 9.92 43.08
N SER A 318 -6.03 11.22 42.78
CA SER A 318 -4.86 12.12 42.82
C SER A 318 -4.98 13.10 43.96
#